data_AF-A0A0P7D3X9-F1
#
_entry.id   AF-A0A0P7D3X9-F1
#
_cell.length_a   1.000
_cell.length_b   1.000
_cell.length_c   1.000
_cell.angle_alpha   90.00
_cell.angle_beta   90.00
_cell.angle_gamma   90.00
#
_symmetry.space_group_name_H-M   'P 1'
#
loop_
_entity.id
_entity.type
_entity.pdbx_description
1 polymer ?
#
loop_
_entity_poly.entity_id
_entity_poly.type
_entity_poly.pdbx_seq_one_letter_code
_entity_poly.pdbx_strand_id
1 'polypeptide(L)'
;MIDQATGMKSGERYRVENVERAHQFPGFFQDGKYYLGPELLTAVGWLEGTRFIYDSLDAAGEPVFPNREAGTVEGLTLTLVDGTTLELSRIEASDTIVPVAPGASGTEREVPDSGAWINRSPKAKESSGALFEPSNGRRGIDGGWRKPKNITPLLIGAAALGILVGFTLTHSRRRDS
;
A
#
# COMPACT_ATOMS: atom_id res chain seq x y z
N MET A 1 -2.69 -4.18 -17.56
CA MET A 1 -3.85 -4.67 -16.80
C MET A 1 -3.30 -5.54 -15.70
N ILE A 2 -3.73 -5.34 -14.45
CA ILE A 2 -3.29 -6.19 -13.34
C ILE A 2 -3.87 -7.59 -13.51
N ASP A 3 -3.08 -8.62 -13.21
CA ASP A 3 -3.55 -10.01 -13.31
C ASP A 3 -4.61 -10.28 -12.24
N GLN A 4 -5.72 -10.92 -12.63
CA GLN A 4 -6.82 -11.24 -11.73
C GLN A 4 -6.40 -12.22 -10.63
N ALA A 5 -5.41 -13.08 -10.89
CA ALA A 5 -4.89 -14.03 -9.92
C ALA A 5 -4.28 -13.35 -8.69
N THR A 6 -3.80 -12.10 -8.83
CA THR A 6 -3.24 -11.33 -7.70
C THR A 6 -4.28 -10.95 -6.65
N GLY A 7 -5.57 -10.97 -7.00
CA GLY A 7 -6.67 -10.49 -6.15
C GLY A 7 -6.77 -8.96 -6.04
N MET A 8 -5.78 -8.21 -6.55
CA MET A 8 -5.77 -6.76 -6.52
C MET A 8 -6.67 -6.15 -7.59
N LYS A 9 -7.30 -5.02 -7.25
CA LYS A 9 -8.14 -4.25 -8.18
C LYS A 9 -7.39 -3.02 -8.70
N SER A 10 -7.64 -2.69 -9.97
CA SER A 10 -7.11 -1.46 -10.57
C SER A 10 -7.68 -0.22 -9.90
N GLY A 11 -6.85 0.81 -9.72
CA GLY A 11 -7.16 2.05 -9.01
C GLY A 11 -7.09 1.95 -7.48
N GLU A 12 -7.02 0.75 -6.91
CA GLU A 12 -6.89 0.53 -5.48
C GLU A 12 -5.43 0.41 -5.05
N ARG A 13 -5.17 0.69 -3.77
CA ARG A 13 -3.85 0.58 -3.17
C ARG A 13 -3.80 -0.57 -2.18
N TYR A 14 -2.70 -1.31 -2.19
CA TYR A 14 -2.48 -2.44 -1.30
C TYR A 14 -1.10 -2.33 -0.66
N ARG A 15 -0.99 -2.47 0.65
CA ARG A 15 0.30 -2.57 1.35
C ARG A 15 0.59 -4.03 1.67
N VAL A 16 1.85 -4.35 1.81
CA VAL A 16 2.27 -5.65 2.34
C VAL A 16 2.29 -5.56 3.87
N GLU A 17 1.63 -6.50 4.54
CA GLU A 17 1.68 -6.65 5.99
C GLU A 17 3.01 -7.27 6.38
N ASN A 18 3.86 -6.47 7.00
CA ASN A 18 5.22 -6.86 7.32
C ASN A 18 5.29 -7.63 8.65
N VAL A 19 6.11 -8.69 8.67
CA VAL A 19 6.43 -9.45 9.88
C VAL A 19 7.90 -9.26 10.25
N GLU A 20 8.26 -9.36 11.53
CA GLU A 20 9.59 -9.01 12.04
C GLU A 20 10.76 -9.78 11.39
N ARG A 21 10.50 -11.00 10.89
CA ARG A 21 11.54 -11.90 10.33
C ARG A 21 11.64 -11.88 8.80
N ALA A 22 10.85 -11.04 8.14
CA ALA A 22 10.84 -10.93 6.68
C ALA A 22 11.36 -9.56 6.22
N HIS A 23 11.69 -9.47 4.94
CA HIS A 23 12.00 -8.18 4.31
C HIS A 23 10.83 -7.20 4.51
N GLN A 24 11.16 -5.97 4.89
CA GLN A 24 10.17 -4.94 5.13
C GLN A 24 9.83 -4.23 3.81
N PHE A 25 8.56 -4.18 3.49
CA PHE A 25 7.98 -3.51 2.33
C PHE A 25 7.22 -2.27 2.81
N PRO A 26 7.88 -1.10 2.93
CA PRO A 26 7.27 0.11 3.52
C PRO A 26 6.26 0.80 2.58
N GLY A 27 6.25 0.42 1.32
CA GLY A 27 5.44 1.00 0.26
C GLY A 27 4.08 0.34 0.02
N PHE A 28 3.51 0.62 -1.14
CA PHE A 28 2.23 0.09 -1.58
C PHE A 28 2.23 -0.26 -3.07
N PHE A 29 1.43 -1.25 -3.44
CA PHE A 29 1.03 -1.55 -4.80
C PHE A 29 -0.11 -0.63 -5.25
N GLN A 30 -0.02 -0.11 -6.47
CA GLN A 30 -1.10 0.57 -7.18
C GLN A 30 -0.99 0.25 -8.67
N ASP A 31 -2.05 -0.27 -9.26
CA ASP A 31 -2.11 -0.61 -10.69
C ASP A 31 -0.95 -1.49 -11.19
N GLY A 32 -0.51 -2.43 -10.34
CA GLY A 32 0.57 -3.38 -10.62
C GLY A 32 1.97 -2.79 -10.49
N LYS A 33 2.11 -1.55 -10.01
CA LYS A 33 3.39 -0.92 -9.69
C LYS A 33 3.53 -0.81 -8.18
N TYR A 34 4.75 -0.92 -7.69
CA TYR A 34 5.09 -0.78 -6.29
C TYR A 34 5.85 0.53 -6.03
N TYR A 35 5.35 1.33 -5.10
CA TYR A 35 5.86 2.65 -4.75
C TYR A 35 6.26 2.65 -3.28
N LEU A 36 7.43 3.19 -2.94
CA LEU A 36 7.90 3.27 -1.55
C LEU A 36 7.15 4.28 -0.69
N GLY A 37 6.40 5.20 -1.31
CA GLY A 37 5.62 6.20 -0.62
C GLY A 37 4.81 7.04 -1.61
N PRO A 38 3.78 7.77 -1.14
CA PRO A 38 2.89 8.55 -2.00
C PRO A 38 3.61 9.70 -2.71
N GLU A 39 4.66 10.23 -2.10
CA GLU A 39 5.48 11.31 -2.66
C GLU A 39 6.47 10.81 -3.72
N LEU A 40 6.72 9.50 -3.76
CA LEU A 40 7.69 8.89 -4.65
C LEU A 40 6.99 8.51 -5.95
N LEU A 41 7.09 9.39 -6.93
CA LEU A 41 6.53 9.18 -8.27
C LEU A 41 7.26 8.08 -9.08
N THR A 42 8.39 7.60 -8.58
CA THR A 42 9.16 6.51 -9.18
C THR A 42 8.76 5.18 -8.55
N ALA A 43 8.15 4.31 -9.35
CA ALA A 43 7.92 2.92 -8.96
C ALA A 43 9.26 2.20 -8.85
N VAL A 44 9.48 1.47 -7.75
CA VAL A 44 10.68 0.66 -7.52
C VAL A 44 10.41 -0.83 -7.71
N GLY A 45 9.18 -1.20 -8.04
CA GLY A 45 8.81 -2.57 -8.35
C GLY A 45 7.56 -2.63 -9.20
N TRP A 46 7.27 -3.78 -9.77
CA TRP A 46 6.10 -4.02 -10.60
C TRP A 46 5.75 -5.50 -10.65
N LEU A 47 4.52 -5.78 -11.06
CA LEU A 47 4.02 -7.12 -11.28
C LEU A 47 4.15 -7.50 -12.76
N GLU A 48 4.75 -8.66 -13.01
CA GLU A 48 4.75 -9.35 -14.29
C GLU A 48 3.84 -10.58 -14.18
N GLY A 49 2.55 -10.40 -14.52
CA GLY A 49 1.52 -11.38 -14.17
C GLY A 49 1.34 -11.42 -12.65
N THR A 50 1.70 -12.54 -12.02
CA THR A 50 1.74 -12.71 -10.56
C THR A 50 3.14 -12.49 -9.96
N ARG A 51 4.19 -12.44 -10.79
CA ARG A 51 5.56 -12.29 -10.30
C ARG A 51 5.82 -10.87 -9.87
N PHE A 52 6.34 -10.68 -8.66
CA PHE A 52 6.72 -9.39 -8.14
C PHE A 52 8.21 -9.10 -8.36
N ILE A 53 8.46 -8.18 -9.28
CA ILE A 53 9.79 -7.62 -9.52
C ILE A 53 10.00 -6.45 -8.57
N TYR A 54 11.07 -6.50 -7.78
CA TYR A 54 11.48 -5.48 -6.83
C TYR A 54 12.90 -5.00 -7.13
N ASP A 55 12.97 -3.82 -7.74
CA ASP A 55 14.18 -3.14 -8.15
C ASP A 55 14.60 -2.05 -7.15
N SER A 56 14.72 -2.46 -5.89
CA SER A 56 15.39 -1.66 -4.88
C SER A 56 16.81 -2.16 -4.68
N LEU A 57 17.72 -1.23 -4.49
CA LEU A 57 19.11 -1.50 -4.14
C LEU A 57 19.33 -1.30 -2.64
N ASP A 58 20.26 -2.04 -2.07
CA ASP A 58 20.72 -1.88 -0.69
C ASP A 58 21.75 -0.74 -0.57
N ALA A 59 22.33 -0.58 0.63
CA ALA A 59 23.34 0.44 0.89
C ALA A 59 24.66 0.24 0.12
N ALA A 60 24.93 -0.97 -0.36
CA ALA A 60 26.08 -1.28 -1.21
C ALA A 60 25.77 -1.04 -2.71
N GLY A 61 24.52 -0.77 -3.06
CA GLY A 61 24.06 -0.65 -4.44
C GLY A 61 23.72 -1.99 -5.09
N GLU A 62 23.63 -3.06 -4.31
CA GLU A 62 23.27 -4.40 -4.80
C GLU A 62 21.75 -4.61 -4.73
N PRO A 63 21.15 -5.38 -5.65
CA PRO A 63 19.73 -5.72 -5.59
C PRO A 63 19.37 -6.39 -4.27
N VAL A 64 18.29 -5.92 -3.64
CA VAL A 64 17.77 -6.49 -2.39
C VAL A 64 17.40 -7.98 -2.54
N PHE A 65 16.86 -8.36 -3.71
CA PHE A 65 16.54 -9.75 -4.03
C PHE A 65 17.37 -10.24 -5.23
N PRO A 66 17.79 -11.52 -5.24
CA PRO A 66 18.41 -12.13 -6.41
C PRO A 66 17.52 -12.00 -7.65
N ASN A 67 18.11 -11.67 -8.79
CA ASN A 67 17.40 -11.44 -10.06
C ASN A 67 16.30 -10.35 -9.99
N ARG A 68 16.27 -9.54 -8.92
CA ARG A 68 15.22 -8.54 -8.65
C ARG A 68 13.83 -9.16 -8.48
N GLU A 69 13.74 -10.47 -8.23
CA GLU A 69 12.47 -11.16 -8.01
C GLU A 69 12.23 -11.29 -6.50
N ALA A 70 11.25 -10.56 -5.98
CA ALA A 70 10.90 -10.64 -4.56
C ALA A 70 10.05 -11.89 -4.26
N GLY A 71 9.19 -12.28 -5.21
CA GLY A 71 8.29 -13.42 -5.02
C GLY A 71 7.11 -13.43 -6.00
N THR A 72 6.03 -14.09 -5.60
CA THR A 72 4.78 -14.21 -6.36
C THR A 72 3.59 -13.74 -5.53
N VAL A 73 2.68 -12.98 -6.13
CA VAL A 73 1.46 -12.47 -5.52
C VAL A 73 0.25 -13.18 -6.09
N GLU A 74 -0.49 -13.87 -5.22
CA GLU A 74 -1.73 -14.58 -5.55
C GLU A 74 -2.75 -14.38 -4.44
N GLY A 75 -3.99 -14.05 -4.79
CA GLY A 75 -5.10 -13.97 -3.84
C GLY A 75 -4.88 -12.97 -2.68
N LEU A 76 -4.14 -11.87 -2.92
CA LEU A 76 -3.68 -10.93 -1.89
C LEU A 76 -2.65 -11.51 -0.90
N THR A 77 -1.90 -12.54 -1.29
CA THR A 77 -0.78 -13.07 -0.52
C THR A 77 0.50 -13.02 -1.38
N LEU A 78 1.55 -12.40 -0.85
CA LEU A 78 2.90 -12.41 -1.41
C LEU A 78 3.69 -13.57 -0.81
N THR A 79 4.05 -14.55 -1.64
CA THR A 79 5.00 -15.60 -1.29
C THR A 79 6.38 -15.18 -1.79
N LEU A 80 7.28 -14.88 -0.86
CA LEU A 80 8.65 -14.49 -1.17
C LEU A 80 9.47 -15.66 -1.72
N VAL A 81 10.59 -15.35 -2.38
CA VAL A 81 11.52 -16.35 -2.94
C VAL A 81 12.12 -17.30 -1.89
N ASP A 82 12.12 -16.90 -0.61
CA ASP A 82 12.56 -17.75 0.51
C ASP A 82 11.43 -18.64 1.09
N GLY A 83 10.22 -18.55 0.52
CA GLY A 83 9.03 -19.28 0.96
C GLY A 83 8.20 -18.56 2.03
N THR A 84 8.62 -17.39 2.50
CA THR A 84 7.85 -16.61 3.48
C THR A 84 6.59 -16.02 2.86
N THR A 85 5.45 -16.17 3.53
CA THR A 85 4.16 -15.64 3.08
C THR A 85 3.80 -14.36 3.84
N LEU A 86 3.50 -13.30 3.10
CA LEU A 86 3.05 -12.01 3.62
C LEU A 86 1.69 -11.67 3.03
N GLU A 87 0.76 -11.21 3.86
CA GLU A 87 -0.57 -10.80 3.41
C GLU A 87 -0.53 -9.39 2.81
N LEU A 88 -1.39 -9.11 1.85
CA LEU A 88 -1.62 -7.77 1.30
C LEU A 88 -2.95 -7.24 1.83
N SER A 89 -2.92 -6.06 2.43
CA SER A 89 -4.12 -5.36 2.87
C SER A 89 -4.39 -4.14 2.01
N ARG A 90 -5.65 -3.92 1.69
CA ARG A 90 -6.08 -2.70 1.00
C ARG A 90 -5.94 -1.51 1.94
N ILE A 91 -5.37 -0.41 1.43
CA ILE A 91 -5.29 0.86 2.16
C ILE A 91 -6.25 1.87 1.54
N GLU A 92 -7.05 2.52 2.38
CA GLU A 92 -7.83 3.68 1.96
C GLU A 92 -6.92 4.90 1.88
N ALA A 93 -7.24 5.85 0.99
CA ALA A 93 -6.38 7.00 0.72
C ALA A 93 -6.07 7.89 1.95
N SER A 94 -6.80 7.72 3.06
CA SER A 94 -6.63 8.48 4.31
C SER A 94 -5.70 7.84 5.35
N ASP A 95 -5.25 6.59 5.18
CA ASP A 95 -4.43 5.87 6.18
C ASP A 95 -2.93 6.20 6.12
N THR A 96 -2.59 7.34 5.51
CA THR A 96 -1.20 7.75 5.37
C THR A 96 -0.79 8.62 6.57
N ILE A 97 0.09 8.03 7.41
CA ILE A 97 0.90 8.64 8.48
C ILE A 97 0.21 8.70 9.85
N VAL A 98 0.41 7.66 10.67
CA VAL A 98 0.65 7.89 12.10
C VAL A 98 2.14 8.21 12.25
N PRO A 99 2.51 9.44 12.68
CA PRO A 99 3.88 9.70 13.09
C PRO A 99 4.13 8.87 14.36
N VAL A 100 5.10 7.96 14.31
CA VAL A 100 5.70 7.42 15.53
C VAL A 100 6.26 8.63 16.28
N ALA A 101 5.61 8.99 17.39
CA ALA A 101 6.10 10.05 18.28
C ALA A 101 7.48 9.64 18.81
N PRO A 102 8.54 10.45 18.61
CA PRO A 102 9.82 10.19 19.23
C PRO A 102 9.78 10.70 20.66
N GLY A 103 10.07 9.84 21.64
CA GLY A 103 10.46 10.29 22.98
C GLY A 103 9.72 9.68 24.16
N ALA A 104 9.62 8.35 24.22
CA ALA A 104 9.64 7.68 25.52
C ALA A 104 11.10 7.59 25.99
N SER A 105 11.60 8.64 26.64
CA SER A 105 12.77 8.54 27.52
C SER A 105 12.86 9.76 28.42
N GLY A 106 12.52 9.54 29.68
CA GLY A 106 12.51 10.54 30.75
C GLY A 106 12.17 9.81 32.03
N THR A 107 13.15 9.08 32.55
CA THR A 107 13.15 8.47 33.88
C THR A 107 12.93 9.55 34.93
N GLU A 108 11.86 9.46 35.72
CA GLU A 108 11.93 9.90 37.10
C GLU A 108 11.04 9.04 37.98
N ARG A 109 11.69 8.51 39.00
CA ARG A 109 11.23 7.52 39.94
C ARG A 109 10.89 8.32 41.19
N GLU A 110 9.61 8.43 41.54
CA GLU A 110 9.27 8.89 42.89
C GLU A 110 7.98 8.20 43.38
N VAL A 111 8.16 7.35 44.38
CA VAL A 111 7.12 6.83 45.26
C VAL A 111 7.49 7.36 46.66
N PRO A 112 6.55 7.39 47.61
CA PRO A 112 5.60 8.45 47.91
C PRO A 112 5.93 9.09 49.29
N ASP A 113 4.96 9.82 49.85
CA ASP A 113 4.77 10.08 51.29
C ASP A 113 5.24 11.44 51.81
N SER A 114 4.26 12.35 52.02
CA SER A 114 3.99 12.86 53.37
C SER A 114 2.78 13.80 53.39
N GLY A 115 1.66 13.28 53.90
CA GLY A 115 0.70 13.91 54.82
C GLY A 115 0.08 15.29 54.54
N ALA A 116 -1.25 15.33 54.33
CA ALA A 116 -2.18 16.23 55.06
C ALA A 116 -3.66 15.99 54.69
N TRP A 117 -4.34 15.23 55.56
CA TRP A 117 -5.68 15.44 56.14
C TRP A 117 -6.80 16.20 55.39
N ILE A 118 -7.96 15.52 55.28
CA ILE A 118 -9.38 15.96 55.37
C ILE A 118 -9.78 17.40 54.96
N ASN A 119 -10.76 17.53 54.06
CA ASN A 119 -12.14 17.86 54.44
C ASN A 119 -13.07 18.08 53.24
N ARG A 120 -14.35 17.82 53.54
CA ARG A 120 -15.57 17.84 52.74
C ARG A 120 -15.84 19.19 52.04
N SER A 121 -16.50 19.09 50.87
CA SER A 121 -16.96 20.16 49.97
C SER A 121 -17.83 21.26 50.62
N PRO A 122 -18.04 22.37 49.88
CA PRO A 122 -19.37 22.94 49.75
C PRO A 122 -19.83 23.02 48.29
N LYS A 123 -21.09 22.58 48.08
CA LYS A 123 -21.95 23.02 46.98
C LYS A 123 -22.53 24.41 47.33
N ALA A 124 -22.42 25.35 46.39
CA ALA A 124 -23.32 26.47 46.04
C ALA A 124 -22.46 27.49 45.25
N LYS A 125 -22.90 28.16 44.17
CA LYS A 125 -24.22 28.71 43.85
C LYS A 125 -24.28 28.99 42.35
N GLU A 126 -25.44 28.79 41.74
CA GLU A 126 -25.77 29.31 40.39
C GLU A 126 -25.65 30.84 40.35
N SER A 127 -25.15 31.38 39.24
CA SER A 127 -25.37 32.78 38.86
C SER A 127 -25.67 32.85 37.36
N SER A 128 -26.76 33.54 37.09
CA SER A 128 -27.54 33.70 35.88
C SER A 128 -26.83 34.51 34.79
N GLY A 129 -27.10 34.21 33.51
CA GLY A 129 -26.85 35.13 32.40
C GLY A 129 -26.57 34.46 31.06
N ALA A 130 -27.61 34.31 30.24
CA ALA A 130 -27.57 33.77 28.89
C ALA A 130 -26.79 34.66 27.89
N LEU A 131 -26.18 34.03 26.88
CA LEU A 131 -25.71 34.53 25.56
C LEU A 131 -24.59 33.54 25.19
N PHE A 132 -24.81 32.41 24.53
CA PHE A 132 -25.19 32.27 23.13
C PHE A 132 -25.77 30.87 22.91
N GLU A 133 -26.87 30.79 22.17
CA GLU A 133 -27.49 29.55 21.71
C GLU A 133 -26.52 28.74 20.82
N PRO A 134 -26.60 27.39 20.79
CA PRO A 134 -25.89 26.62 19.79
C PRO A 134 -26.44 26.98 18.40
N SER A 135 -25.57 27.29 17.46
CA SER A 135 -25.96 27.46 16.06
C SER A 135 -26.44 26.12 15.50
N ASN A 136 -27.76 25.92 15.53
CA ASN A 136 -28.47 24.98 14.66
C ASN A 136 -28.40 25.51 13.22
N GLY A 137 -27.23 25.38 12.61
CA GLY A 137 -26.96 25.74 11.23
C GLY A 137 -26.81 24.49 10.38
N ARG A 138 -27.86 24.14 9.64
CA ARG A 138 -27.76 23.27 8.46
C ARG A 138 -26.75 23.90 7.49
N ARG A 139 -25.51 23.43 7.50
CA ARG A 139 -24.56 23.66 6.40
C ARG A 139 -24.58 22.43 5.51
N GLY A 140 -25.43 22.50 4.48
CA GLY A 140 -25.26 21.68 3.29
C GLY A 140 -23.95 22.07 2.64
N ILE A 141 -23.01 21.13 2.59
CA ILE A 141 -21.91 21.18 1.63
C ILE A 141 -22.38 20.42 0.39
N ASP A 142 -22.97 21.19 -0.52
CA ASP A 142 -23.21 20.79 -1.90
C ASP A 142 -21.84 20.81 -2.62
N GLY A 143 -21.00 19.83 -2.28
CA GLY A 143 -19.69 19.61 -2.89
C GLY A 143 -19.86 18.76 -4.12
N GLY A 144 -20.15 19.40 -5.25
CA GLY A 144 -20.37 18.78 -6.56
C GLY A 144 -19.34 17.70 -6.87
N TRP A 145 -19.79 16.45 -6.73
CA TRP A 145 -19.15 15.25 -7.26
C TRP A 145 -18.92 15.48 -8.75
N ARG A 146 -17.67 15.78 -9.12
CA ARG A 146 -17.28 15.80 -10.52
C ARG A 146 -17.42 14.37 -11.03
N LYS A 147 -18.45 14.18 -11.85
CA LYS A 147 -18.79 12.94 -12.54
C LYS A 147 -17.54 12.37 -13.22
N PRO A 148 -17.25 11.06 -13.12
CA PRO A 148 -16.24 10.44 -13.94
C PRO A 148 -16.64 10.63 -15.41
N LYS A 149 -15.77 11.29 -16.17
CA LYS A 149 -15.93 11.42 -17.61
C LYS A 149 -15.70 10.03 -18.20
N ASN A 150 -16.76 9.43 -18.74
CA ASN A 150 -16.69 8.20 -19.52
C ASN A 150 -15.63 8.37 -20.62
N ILE A 151 -14.46 7.76 -20.43
CA ILE A 151 -13.48 7.59 -21.50
C ILE A 151 -13.94 6.34 -22.24
N THR A 152 -14.74 6.55 -23.27
CA THR A 152 -15.10 5.54 -24.26
C THR A 152 -13.82 5.02 -24.91
N PRO A 153 -13.52 3.70 -24.89
CA PRO A 153 -12.47 3.15 -25.72
C PRO A 153 -12.92 3.22 -27.18
N LEU A 154 -12.30 4.11 -27.95
CA LEU A 154 -12.42 4.16 -29.39
C LEU A 154 -11.75 2.89 -29.95
N LEU A 155 -12.58 1.92 -30.35
CA LEU A 155 -12.18 0.73 -31.09
C LEU A 155 -11.63 1.19 -32.47
N ILE A 156 -10.31 1.33 -32.56
CA ILE A 156 -9.63 1.45 -33.86
C ILE A 156 -9.50 0.04 -34.42
N GLY A 157 -10.18 -0.16 -35.56
CA GLY A 157 -10.41 -1.44 -36.20
C GLY A 157 -9.18 -2.14 -36.75
N ALA A 158 -9.39 -3.43 -36.98
CA ALA A 158 -8.45 -4.38 -37.57
C ALA A 158 -7.92 -3.92 -38.94
N ALA A 159 -6.60 -3.96 -39.10
CA ALA A 159 -5.96 -4.06 -40.40
C ALA A 159 -5.30 -5.43 -40.48
N ALA A 160 -5.97 -6.33 -41.19
CA ALA A 160 -5.45 -7.63 -41.60
C ALA A 160 -4.50 -7.46 -42.79
N LEU A 161 -3.24 -7.87 -42.62
CA LEU A 161 -2.29 -8.32 -43.66
C LEU A 161 -1.36 -9.29 -42.91
N GLY A 162 -1.35 -10.61 -43.12
CA GLY A 162 -1.20 -11.31 -44.39
C GLY A 162 0.28 -11.67 -44.58
N ILE A 163 0.58 -12.95 -44.91
CA ILE A 163 1.84 -13.47 -45.53
C ILE A 163 2.94 -13.79 -44.48
N LEU A 164 3.66 -14.93 -44.41
CA LEU A 164 3.98 -16.02 -45.33
C LEU A 164 4.36 -17.29 -44.54
N VAL A 165 4.09 -18.43 -45.17
CA VAL A 165 4.59 -19.78 -44.90
C VAL A 165 6.12 -19.87 -44.97
N GLY A 166 6.73 -20.68 -44.10
CA GLY A 166 8.04 -21.30 -44.26
C GLY A 166 8.33 -22.15 -43.03
N PHE A 167 8.21 -23.48 -42.99
CA PHE A 167 8.75 -24.53 -43.87
C PHE A 167 10.27 -24.46 -44.04
N THR A 168 11.01 -24.90 -43.02
CA THR A 168 12.21 -25.74 -43.23
C THR A 168 12.31 -26.80 -42.13
N LEU A 169 11.83 -28.00 -42.47
CA LEU A 169 12.22 -29.24 -41.82
C LEU A 169 13.65 -29.56 -42.27
N THR A 170 14.65 -29.37 -41.41
CA THR A 170 16.01 -29.90 -41.64
C THR A 170 16.27 -31.07 -40.70
N HIS A 171 16.12 -32.25 -41.28
CA HIS A 171 16.56 -33.55 -40.78
C HIS A 171 18.09 -33.64 -40.80
N SER A 172 18.73 -33.96 -39.67
CA SER A 172 20.01 -34.71 -39.66
C SER A 172 20.21 -35.41 -38.32
N ARG A 173 19.82 -36.69 -38.23
CA ARG A 173 20.72 -37.84 -38.12
C ARG A 173 22.13 -37.49 -37.63
N ARG A 174 22.43 -37.87 -36.38
CA ARG A 174 23.72 -38.44 -35.99
C ARG A 174 23.47 -39.64 -35.08
N ARG A 175 23.62 -40.82 -35.65
CA ARG A 175 24.11 -42.02 -34.97
C ARG A 175 25.51 -42.29 -35.49
N ASP A 176 26.25 -43.04 -34.69
CA ASP A 176 27.53 -43.72 -34.94
C ASP A 176 28.75 -42.99 -34.37
N SER A 177 29.09 -43.34 -33.13
CA SER A 177 30.17 -44.29 -32.81
C SER A 177 30.06 -44.74 -31.34
#